data_AF-A0A0D0SE80-F1
#
_entry.id   AF-A0A0D0SE80-F1
#
_cell.length_a   1.000
_cell.length_b   1.000
_cell.length_c   1.000
_cell.angle_alpha   90.00
_cell.angle_beta   90.00
_cell.angle_gamma   90.00
#
_symmetry.space_group_name_H-M   'P 1'
#
loop_
_entity.id
_entity.type
_entity.pdbx_description
1 polymer ?
#
loop_
_entity_poly.entity_id
_entity_poly.type
_entity_poly.pdbx_seq_one_letter_code
_entity_poly.pdbx_strand_id
1 'polypeptide(L)'
;MDEIKNEGDEKKLEEKDSVINYDINMEKEVSKKKMFTNKRLIPILGIALIVILLGIIAVPKIQKNLELNKSYNTAVDLFNEKDYEKAAEIFSTLEDYKDSKDQYLNSFYCYGLKCLDEGKYSDAIKSFEKSEGYKDSNDKILEAHFKLGEQEYNKENYGIAAEELKKAGDFEGALEQYTKSVYEYGKSLVALYAYSDAVEQFKLIDYQDSKELANLYEQFEKTRCIDGKFRYKPKEFALILTDNFRDNGYNNYSASLGNVVDNQAIIELKYSDEIVDSVVLLEDIDDSNVSIGKISILLKNIGNMHEELEVYAVLYCIYLSDISLSFDEVKELGSNMMFIGSKTQRKNGIIYESTCNGTDLGLTIYAEVKQDSMVETNKTSKVEEAYDEASSLTIDDLDEDNSLGFTMHSYGDFVMQEEDEEWINSSFNKEGTVEDGALYRTMAMYLEGFSIGNPIEKYSKVLTGKEFNNRKDLKPYVDNAMEFISTKDNTRDRILKKLDSLKSVKQEFNKKKKTYHIQISDLTKCAKEMKISEQMLGYIFAHLNEYGAEIKFNGNSCKINLKIYGEN
;
A
#
# COMPACT_ATOMS: atom_id res chain seq x y z
N MET A 1 107.60 88.44 -21.49
CA MET A 1 107.71 87.79 -22.81
C MET A 1 108.13 86.37 -22.55
N ASP A 2 107.12 85.51 -22.51
CA ASP A 2 107.04 84.19 -23.13
C ASP A 2 108.07 83.10 -22.83
N GLU A 3 107.49 81.98 -22.39
CA GLU A 3 107.68 80.61 -22.89
C GLU A 3 108.63 79.59 -22.21
N ILE A 4 108.18 78.31 -22.32
CA ILE A 4 108.89 77.03 -22.14
C ILE A 4 109.20 76.66 -20.66
N LYS A 5 108.34 75.90 -19.96
CA LYS A 5 107.92 74.45 -20.05
C LYS A 5 108.78 73.53 -19.16
N ASN A 6 108.12 72.86 -18.21
CA ASN A 6 108.71 71.92 -17.25
C ASN A 6 108.67 70.46 -17.75
N GLU A 7 109.82 69.78 -17.74
CA GLU A 7 109.91 68.31 -17.78
C GLU A 7 109.79 67.73 -16.36
N GLY A 8 108.55 67.52 -15.89
CA GLY A 8 108.29 67.06 -14.51
C GLY A 8 107.43 65.79 -14.36
N ASP A 9 106.53 65.51 -15.30
CA ASP A 9 105.37 64.64 -15.02
C ASP A 9 105.36 63.27 -15.73
N GLU A 10 106.31 62.96 -16.63
CA GLU A 10 106.33 61.65 -17.32
C GLU A 10 106.85 60.48 -16.44
N LYS A 11 107.64 60.76 -15.40
CA LYS A 11 108.29 59.73 -14.57
C LYS A 11 107.41 59.03 -13.51
N LYS A 12 106.08 59.21 -13.57
CA LYS A 12 105.12 58.53 -12.67
C LYS A 12 104.04 57.69 -13.37
N LEU A 13 104.06 57.58 -14.69
CA LEU A 13 103.22 56.59 -15.39
C LEU A 13 103.94 55.24 -15.60
N GLU A 14 105.25 55.23 -15.88
CA GLU A 14 105.98 53.99 -16.23
C GLU A 14 106.11 52.97 -15.08
N GLU A 15 105.96 53.36 -13.80
CA GLU A 15 105.98 52.42 -12.67
C GLU A 15 104.64 51.68 -12.42
N LYS A 16 103.54 52.05 -13.11
CA LYS A 16 102.26 51.31 -13.00
C LYS A 16 102.12 50.16 -13.99
N ASP A 17 102.69 50.29 -15.19
CA ASP A 17 102.51 49.30 -16.26
C ASP A 17 103.44 48.07 -16.11
N SER A 18 104.50 48.18 -15.31
CA SER A 18 105.39 47.05 -15.00
C SER A 18 104.80 46.06 -13.99
N VAL A 19 103.93 46.51 -13.08
CA VAL A 19 103.29 45.66 -12.06
C VAL A 19 102.13 44.84 -12.66
N ILE A 20 101.33 45.44 -13.55
CA ILE A 20 100.18 44.78 -14.18
C ILE A 20 100.59 43.57 -15.05
N ASN A 21 101.78 43.60 -15.65
CA ASN A 21 102.25 42.54 -16.56
C ASN A 21 102.80 41.29 -15.86
N TYR A 22 103.04 41.33 -14.54
CA TYR A 22 103.47 40.14 -13.80
C TYR A 22 102.28 39.25 -13.40
N ASP A 23 101.19 39.85 -12.92
CA ASP A 23 100.00 39.10 -12.46
C ASP A 23 99.24 38.39 -13.61
N ILE A 24 99.14 39.01 -14.79
CA ILE A 24 98.49 38.42 -15.98
C ILE A 24 99.17 37.12 -16.45
N ASN A 25 100.46 36.93 -16.15
CA ASN A 25 101.18 35.72 -16.54
C ASN A 25 101.03 34.56 -15.54
N MET A 26 100.68 34.82 -14.28
CA MET A 26 100.35 33.73 -13.33
C MET A 26 98.98 33.10 -13.62
N GLU A 27 97.95 33.88 -14.01
CA GLU A 27 96.63 33.32 -14.32
C GLU A 27 96.63 32.40 -15.57
N LYS A 28 97.54 32.66 -16.52
CA LYS A 28 97.70 31.84 -17.74
C LYS A 28 98.41 30.50 -17.51
N GLU A 29 99.22 30.39 -16.45
CA GLU A 29 99.88 29.14 -16.07
C GLU A 29 99.00 28.26 -15.17
N VAL A 30 98.18 28.84 -14.28
CA VAL A 30 97.28 28.07 -13.40
C VAL A 30 96.15 27.38 -14.16
N SER A 31 95.66 27.97 -15.26
CA SER A 31 94.58 27.39 -16.08
C SER A 31 95.01 26.22 -16.99
N LYS A 32 96.31 25.89 -17.06
CA LYS A 32 96.83 24.73 -17.83
C LYS A 32 96.98 23.46 -16.99
N LYS A 33 95.92 23.03 -16.29
CA LYS A 33 95.86 21.70 -15.64
C LYS A 33 94.75 20.80 -16.20
N LYS A 34 95.15 20.02 -17.21
CA LYS A 34 94.55 18.74 -17.64
C LYS A 34 93.09 18.75 -18.11
N MET A 35 92.89 19.32 -19.30
CA MET A 35 92.02 18.64 -20.28
C MET A 35 92.59 17.25 -20.57
N PHE A 36 91.99 16.19 -20.03
CA PHE A 36 92.07 14.86 -20.65
C PHE A 36 91.04 14.81 -21.78
N THR A 37 91.43 15.27 -22.97
CA THR A 37 90.63 15.16 -24.21
C THR A 37 90.64 13.73 -24.72
N ASN A 38 90.02 12.82 -23.96
CA ASN A 38 89.69 11.49 -24.42
C ASN A 38 88.62 11.61 -25.52
N LYS A 39 89.04 11.75 -26.77
CA LYS A 39 88.16 11.82 -27.95
C LYS A 39 87.23 10.59 -28.10
N ARG A 40 87.48 9.52 -27.34
CA ARG A 40 86.60 8.34 -27.21
C ARG A 40 85.47 8.50 -26.18
N LEU A 41 85.55 9.43 -25.22
CA LEU A 41 84.52 9.61 -24.17
C LEU A 41 83.35 10.50 -24.60
N ILE A 42 83.59 11.50 -25.45
CA ILE A 42 82.54 12.40 -25.98
C ILE A 42 81.42 11.62 -26.71
N PRO A 43 81.71 10.69 -27.66
CA PRO A 43 80.65 9.88 -28.26
C PRO A 43 79.98 8.92 -27.27
N ILE A 44 80.70 8.39 -26.27
CA ILE A 44 80.11 7.50 -25.25
C ILE A 44 79.12 8.28 -24.36
N LEU A 45 79.46 9.51 -23.95
CA LEU A 45 78.58 10.40 -23.19
C LEU A 45 77.35 10.82 -24.01
N GLY A 46 77.52 11.08 -25.32
CA GLY A 46 76.40 11.35 -26.23
C GLY A 46 75.45 10.16 -26.36
N ILE A 47 75.99 8.95 -26.53
CA ILE A 47 75.19 7.71 -26.58
C ILE A 47 74.49 7.46 -25.24
N ALA A 48 75.17 7.67 -24.10
CA ALA A 48 74.57 7.53 -22.77
C ALA A 48 73.42 8.53 -22.56
N LEU A 49 73.59 9.79 -22.96
CA LEU A 49 72.52 10.81 -22.93
C LEU A 49 71.33 10.42 -23.81
N ILE A 50 71.57 9.88 -25.01
CA ILE A 50 70.50 9.40 -25.90
C ILE A 50 69.77 8.19 -25.27
N VAL A 51 70.49 7.25 -24.67
CA VAL A 51 69.88 6.10 -23.96
C VAL A 51 69.08 6.56 -22.74
N ILE A 52 69.54 7.56 -22.00
CA ILE A 52 68.81 8.16 -20.87
C ILE A 52 67.55 8.89 -21.37
N LEU A 53 67.64 9.69 -22.44
CA LEU A 53 66.50 10.37 -23.06
C LEU A 53 65.46 9.38 -23.63
N LEU A 54 65.92 8.33 -24.30
CA LEU A 54 65.07 7.23 -24.76
C LEU A 54 64.45 6.49 -23.57
N GLY A 55 65.18 6.29 -22.47
CA GLY A 55 64.66 5.72 -21.22
C GLY A 55 63.57 6.60 -20.59
N ILE A 56 63.77 7.91 -20.52
CA ILE A 56 62.79 8.87 -19.99
C ILE A 56 61.48 8.87 -20.81
N ILE A 57 61.56 8.63 -22.13
CA ILE A 57 60.37 8.53 -22.99
C ILE A 57 59.75 7.12 -22.95
N ALA A 58 60.57 6.06 -22.89
CA ALA A 58 60.12 4.67 -22.95
C ALA A 58 59.56 4.17 -21.62
N VAL A 59 60.15 4.53 -20.48
CA VAL A 59 59.72 4.03 -19.15
C VAL A 59 58.27 4.39 -18.84
N PRO A 60 57.79 5.65 -19.00
CA PRO A 60 56.38 5.99 -18.79
C PRO A 60 55.44 5.25 -19.75
N LYS A 61 55.86 5.03 -20.99
CA LYS A 61 55.08 4.26 -21.99
C LYS A 61 54.98 2.78 -21.63
N ILE A 62 56.05 2.20 -21.08
CA ILE A 62 56.08 0.82 -20.57
C ILE A 62 55.21 0.70 -19.32
N GLN A 63 55.28 1.67 -18.40
CA GLN A 63 54.43 1.71 -17.20
C GLN A 63 52.94 1.81 -17.57
N LYS A 64 52.55 2.76 -18.44
CA LYS A 64 51.16 2.86 -18.94
C LYS A 64 50.69 1.55 -19.59
N ASN A 65 51.53 0.92 -20.42
CA ASN A 65 51.17 -0.36 -21.04
C ASN A 65 51.05 -1.51 -20.04
N LEU A 66 51.81 -1.49 -18.94
CA LEU A 66 51.74 -2.50 -17.88
C LEU A 66 50.45 -2.34 -17.06
N GLU A 67 50.07 -1.10 -16.74
CA GLU A 67 48.81 -0.75 -16.06
C GLU A 67 47.59 -1.14 -16.92
N LEU A 68 47.58 -0.75 -18.19
CA LEU A 68 46.54 -1.16 -19.15
C LEU A 68 46.43 -2.68 -19.27
N ASN A 69 47.55 -3.41 -19.32
CA ASN A 69 47.53 -4.87 -19.39
C ASN A 69 46.98 -5.51 -18.10
N LYS A 70 47.29 -4.93 -16.93
CA LYS A 70 46.77 -5.40 -15.64
C LYS A 70 45.25 -5.20 -15.57
N SER A 71 44.77 -3.99 -15.84
CA SER A 71 43.34 -3.66 -15.83
C SER A 71 42.57 -4.49 -16.87
N TYR A 72 43.12 -4.67 -18.07
CA TYR A 72 42.54 -5.56 -19.08
C TYR A 72 42.39 -7.00 -18.57
N ASN A 73 43.42 -7.57 -17.96
CA ASN A 73 43.35 -8.94 -17.43
C ASN A 73 42.30 -9.02 -16.30
N THR A 74 42.25 -8.03 -15.40
CA THR A 74 41.21 -7.98 -14.34
C THR A 74 39.80 -7.89 -14.91
N ALA A 75 39.58 -7.17 -16.02
CA ALA A 75 38.28 -7.14 -16.70
C ALA A 75 37.92 -8.50 -17.33
N VAL A 76 38.90 -9.20 -17.90
CA VAL A 76 38.72 -10.57 -18.42
C VAL A 76 38.42 -11.57 -17.29
N ASP A 77 39.10 -11.46 -16.14
CA ASP A 77 38.84 -12.31 -14.98
C ASP A 77 37.40 -12.12 -14.47
N LEU A 78 36.96 -10.86 -14.28
CA LEU A 78 35.57 -10.53 -13.90
C LEU A 78 34.54 -11.03 -14.93
N PHE A 79 34.83 -10.91 -16.23
CA PHE A 79 33.97 -11.44 -17.29
C PHE A 79 33.81 -12.96 -17.19
N ASN A 80 34.91 -13.69 -16.94
CA ASN A 80 34.89 -15.14 -16.75
C ASN A 80 34.14 -15.56 -15.47
N GLU A 81 34.18 -14.73 -14.42
CA GLU A 81 33.39 -14.88 -13.19
C GLU A 81 31.91 -14.48 -13.36
N LYS A 82 31.50 -14.04 -14.57
CA LYS A 82 30.15 -13.52 -14.91
C LYS A 82 29.76 -12.23 -14.18
N ASP A 83 30.74 -11.48 -13.69
CA ASP A 83 30.57 -10.12 -13.17
C ASP A 83 30.66 -9.11 -14.32
N TYR A 84 29.72 -9.26 -15.26
CA TYR A 84 29.75 -8.59 -16.57
C TYR A 84 29.68 -7.07 -16.47
N GLU A 85 28.97 -6.52 -15.48
CA GLU A 85 28.89 -5.07 -15.27
C GLU A 85 30.26 -4.47 -14.89
N LYS A 86 30.96 -5.05 -13.91
CA LYS A 86 32.30 -4.57 -13.52
C LYS A 86 33.33 -4.83 -14.61
N ALA A 87 33.20 -5.93 -15.36
CA ALA A 87 34.02 -6.16 -16.53
C ALA A 87 33.84 -5.03 -17.56
N ALA A 88 32.59 -4.68 -17.89
CA ALA A 88 32.28 -3.59 -18.81
C ALA A 88 32.79 -2.23 -18.31
N GLU A 89 32.62 -1.91 -17.02
CA GLU A 89 33.17 -0.69 -16.41
C GLU A 89 34.67 -0.59 -16.66
N ILE A 90 35.45 -1.64 -16.35
CA ILE A 90 36.90 -1.60 -16.56
C ILE A 90 37.23 -1.54 -18.06
N PHE A 91 36.61 -2.36 -18.92
CA PHE A 91 36.85 -2.32 -20.37
C PHE A 91 36.58 -0.92 -20.97
N SER A 92 35.58 -0.18 -20.47
CA SER A 92 35.29 1.19 -20.92
C SER A 92 36.47 2.16 -20.69
N THR A 93 37.22 1.97 -19.59
CA THR A 93 38.37 2.84 -19.24
C THR A 93 39.63 2.58 -20.08
N LEU A 94 39.64 1.50 -20.87
CA LEU A 94 40.81 1.05 -21.61
C LEU A 94 40.87 1.60 -23.06
N GLU A 95 39.83 2.30 -23.52
CA GLU A 95 39.75 2.92 -24.84
C GLU A 95 40.12 1.93 -25.97
N ASP A 96 41.11 2.27 -26.81
CA ASP A 96 41.62 1.46 -27.93
C ASP A 96 42.67 0.41 -27.53
N TYR A 97 42.79 0.06 -26.24
CA TYR A 97 43.74 -0.97 -25.81
C TYR A 97 43.22 -2.38 -26.12
N LYS A 98 43.91 -3.09 -27.02
CA LYS A 98 43.49 -4.40 -27.54
C LYS A 98 42.05 -4.33 -28.11
N ASP A 99 41.22 -5.31 -27.82
CA ASP A 99 39.81 -5.48 -28.15
C ASP A 99 38.87 -4.95 -27.05
N SER A 100 39.33 -4.04 -26.16
CA SER A 100 38.52 -3.58 -25.02
C SER A 100 37.16 -2.99 -25.42
N LYS A 101 37.05 -2.34 -26.59
CA LYS A 101 35.77 -1.87 -27.14
C LYS A 101 34.81 -3.02 -27.48
N ASP A 102 35.32 -4.08 -28.09
CA ASP A 102 34.52 -5.27 -28.41
C ASP A 102 34.14 -6.04 -27.13
N GLN A 103 35.04 -6.10 -26.15
CA GLN A 103 34.78 -6.74 -24.86
C GLN A 103 33.80 -5.95 -23.99
N TYR A 104 33.80 -4.61 -24.08
CA TYR A 104 32.79 -3.75 -23.46
C TYR A 104 31.38 -4.10 -23.99
N LEU A 105 31.21 -4.16 -25.31
CA LEU A 105 29.94 -4.53 -25.95
C LEU A 105 29.55 -5.99 -25.62
N ASN A 106 30.52 -6.92 -25.66
CA ASN A 106 30.31 -8.32 -25.30
C ASN A 106 29.90 -8.51 -23.83
N SER A 107 30.44 -7.69 -22.93
CA SER A 107 30.07 -7.69 -21.50
C SER A 107 28.61 -7.28 -21.31
N PHE A 108 28.17 -6.16 -21.92
CA PHE A 108 26.77 -5.76 -21.85
C PHE A 108 25.81 -6.72 -22.55
N TYR A 109 26.21 -7.30 -23.68
CA TYR A 109 25.45 -8.36 -24.36
C TYR A 109 25.28 -9.62 -23.47
N CYS A 110 26.36 -10.10 -22.84
CA CYS A 110 26.29 -11.25 -21.93
C CYS A 110 25.52 -10.95 -20.64
N TYR A 111 25.57 -9.70 -20.16
CA TYR A 111 24.73 -9.26 -19.04
C TYR A 111 23.24 -9.21 -19.43
N GLY A 112 22.91 -8.68 -20.61
CA GLY A 112 21.56 -8.67 -21.15
C GLY A 112 20.97 -10.07 -21.25
N LEU A 113 21.72 -11.04 -21.79
CA LEU A 113 21.30 -12.45 -21.84
C LEU A 113 21.04 -13.03 -20.44
N LYS A 114 21.93 -12.76 -19.48
CA LYS A 114 21.74 -13.21 -18.09
C LYS A 114 20.47 -12.61 -17.47
N CYS A 115 20.22 -11.32 -17.68
CA CYS A 115 19.00 -10.67 -17.19
C CYS A 115 17.74 -11.21 -17.88
N LEU A 116 17.81 -11.54 -19.17
CA LEU A 116 16.72 -12.17 -19.92
C LEU A 116 16.39 -13.57 -19.36
N ASP A 117 17.41 -14.41 -19.12
CA ASP A 117 17.27 -15.73 -18.49
C ASP A 117 16.74 -15.66 -17.03
N GLU A 118 17.09 -14.58 -16.30
CA GLU A 118 16.64 -14.34 -14.91
C GLU A 118 15.26 -13.64 -14.82
N GLY A 119 14.60 -13.35 -15.95
CA GLY A 119 13.30 -12.65 -15.99
C GLY A 119 13.37 -11.14 -15.71
N LYS A 120 14.57 -10.55 -15.67
CA LYS A 120 14.83 -9.12 -15.41
C LYS A 120 14.78 -8.30 -16.69
N TYR A 121 13.65 -8.34 -17.39
CA TYR A 121 13.54 -7.83 -18.76
C TYR A 121 13.90 -6.34 -18.92
N SER A 122 13.53 -5.48 -17.96
CA SER A 122 13.88 -4.05 -18.00
C SER A 122 15.40 -3.78 -17.88
N ASP A 123 16.16 -4.66 -17.22
CA ASP A 123 17.62 -4.55 -17.14
C ASP A 123 18.29 -5.23 -18.33
N ALA A 124 17.66 -6.27 -18.91
CA ALA A 124 18.06 -6.85 -20.18
C ALA A 124 18.01 -5.81 -21.31
N ILE A 125 16.89 -5.07 -21.46
CA ILE A 125 16.72 -3.99 -22.44
C ILE A 125 17.85 -2.97 -22.34
N LYS A 126 18.07 -2.36 -21.17
CA LYS A 126 19.15 -1.37 -20.94
C LYS A 126 20.55 -1.90 -21.27
N SER A 127 20.75 -3.21 -21.15
CA SER A 127 22.04 -3.85 -21.41
C SER A 127 22.25 -4.14 -22.89
N PHE A 128 21.20 -4.55 -23.59
CA PHE A 128 21.24 -4.67 -25.05
C PHE A 128 21.31 -3.31 -25.75
N GLU A 129 20.66 -2.26 -25.21
CA GLU A 129 20.85 -0.86 -25.69
C GLU A 129 22.31 -0.40 -25.60
N LYS A 130 23.00 -0.70 -24.49
CA LYS A 130 24.46 -0.43 -24.35
C LYS A 130 25.34 -1.26 -25.28
N SER A 131 24.77 -2.27 -25.92
CA SER A 131 25.43 -3.13 -26.92
C SER A 131 24.68 -3.14 -28.25
N GLU A 132 24.01 -2.03 -28.60
CA GLU A 132 23.27 -1.87 -29.86
C GLU A 132 24.18 -2.14 -31.08
N GLY A 133 23.65 -2.87 -32.06
CA GLY A 133 24.40 -3.26 -33.26
C GLY A 133 25.50 -4.31 -33.04
N TYR A 134 25.72 -4.78 -31.82
CA TYR A 134 26.61 -5.90 -31.54
C TYR A 134 25.83 -7.23 -31.56
N LYS A 135 26.24 -8.17 -32.43
CA LYS A 135 25.53 -9.45 -32.66
C LYS A 135 24.03 -9.20 -32.94
N ASP A 136 23.16 -9.94 -32.26
CA ASP A 136 21.70 -9.90 -32.29
C ASP A 136 21.10 -9.04 -31.15
N SER A 137 21.86 -8.13 -30.52
CA SER A 137 21.33 -7.24 -29.46
C SER A 137 20.02 -6.55 -29.84
N ASN A 138 19.86 -6.12 -31.08
CA ASN A 138 18.65 -5.44 -31.55
C ASN A 138 17.44 -6.40 -31.54
N ASP A 139 17.60 -7.64 -31.97
CA ASP A 139 16.55 -8.66 -31.90
C ASP A 139 16.24 -9.05 -30.44
N LYS A 140 17.27 -9.04 -29.58
CA LYS A 140 17.15 -9.28 -28.13
C LYS A 140 16.45 -8.16 -27.37
N ILE A 141 16.53 -6.90 -27.83
CA ILE A 141 15.71 -5.79 -27.31
C ILE A 141 14.23 -6.09 -27.58
N LEU A 142 13.87 -6.52 -28.80
CA LEU A 142 12.50 -6.86 -29.16
C LEU A 142 11.97 -8.06 -28.35
N GLU A 143 12.79 -9.11 -28.19
CA GLU A 143 12.46 -10.27 -27.33
C GLU A 143 12.23 -9.86 -25.87
N ALA A 144 13.08 -9.00 -25.31
CA ALA A 144 12.95 -8.53 -23.93
C ALA A 144 11.72 -7.64 -23.73
N HIS A 145 11.39 -6.76 -24.68
CA HIS A 145 10.14 -6.00 -24.67
C HIS A 145 8.91 -6.91 -24.75
N PHE A 146 8.95 -7.95 -25.60
CA PHE A 146 7.85 -8.93 -25.69
C PHE A 146 7.63 -9.64 -24.36
N LYS A 147 8.72 -10.13 -23.75
CA LYS A 147 8.67 -10.84 -22.45
C LYS A 147 8.24 -9.95 -21.29
N LEU A 148 8.65 -8.67 -21.28
CA LEU A 148 8.14 -7.69 -20.31
C LEU A 148 6.65 -7.43 -20.51
N GLY A 149 6.21 -7.31 -21.76
CA GLY A 149 4.80 -7.20 -22.12
C GLY A 149 3.94 -8.36 -21.65
N GLU A 150 4.38 -9.61 -21.88
CA GLU A 150 3.73 -10.81 -21.34
C GLU A 150 3.70 -10.81 -19.80
N GLN A 151 4.78 -10.38 -19.15
CA GLN A 151 4.84 -10.30 -17.68
C GLN A 151 3.83 -9.30 -17.12
N GLU A 152 3.74 -8.10 -17.69
CA GLU A 152 2.80 -7.07 -17.22
C GLU A 152 1.36 -7.42 -17.58
N TYR A 153 1.10 -8.09 -18.71
CA TYR A 153 -0.22 -8.64 -19.02
C TYR A 153 -0.69 -9.65 -17.97
N ASN A 154 0.19 -10.55 -17.52
CA ASN A 154 -0.12 -11.52 -16.46
C ASN A 154 -0.28 -10.90 -15.05
N LYS A 155 0.03 -9.61 -14.89
CA LYS A 155 -0.25 -8.81 -13.68
C LYS A 155 -1.46 -7.88 -13.87
N GLU A 156 -2.17 -8.01 -15.00
CA GLU A 156 -3.32 -7.17 -15.38
C GLU A 156 -2.97 -5.67 -15.60
N ASN A 157 -1.66 -5.35 -15.73
CA ASN A 157 -1.15 -4.02 -16.07
C ASN A 157 -1.28 -3.74 -17.58
N TYR A 158 -2.49 -3.88 -18.14
CA TYR A 158 -2.74 -3.98 -19.59
C TYR A 158 -2.21 -2.79 -20.40
N GLY A 159 -2.26 -1.57 -19.87
CA GLY A 159 -1.70 -0.39 -20.53
C GLY A 159 -0.17 -0.46 -20.70
N ILE A 160 0.56 -0.85 -19.64
CA ILE A 160 2.02 -1.05 -19.69
C ILE A 160 2.35 -2.22 -20.62
N ALA A 161 1.58 -3.31 -20.54
CA ALA A 161 1.74 -4.45 -21.44
C ALA A 161 1.61 -4.03 -22.91
N ALA A 162 0.58 -3.25 -23.25
CA ALA A 162 0.39 -2.72 -24.60
C ALA A 162 1.54 -1.80 -25.04
N GLU A 163 2.08 -0.94 -24.19
CA GLU A 163 3.25 -0.12 -24.53
C GLU A 163 4.50 -0.96 -24.83
N GLU A 164 4.81 -1.96 -24.00
CA GLU A 164 5.98 -2.81 -24.18
C GLU A 164 5.84 -3.74 -25.39
N LEU A 165 4.66 -4.32 -25.62
CA LEU A 165 4.40 -5.14 -26.82
C LEU A 165 4.43 -4.33 -28.11
N LYS A 166 4.09 -3.04 -28.05
CA LYS A 166 4.27 -2.12 -29.18
C LYS A 166 5.75 -1.83 -29.47
N LYS A 167 6.61 -1.77 -28.44
CA LYS A 167 8.08 -1.64 -28.58
C LYS A 167 8.71 -2.93 -29.12
N ALA A 168 8.14 -4.10 -28.82
CA ALA A 168 8.56 -5.38 -29.38
C ALA A 168 8.35 -5.51 -30.90
N GLY A 169 7.49 -4.68 -31.50
CA GLY A 169 7.39 -4.49 -32.95
C GLY A 169 7.11 -5.79 -33.72
N ASP A 170 8.03 -6.16 -34.61
CA ASP A 170 7.92 -7.32 -35.50
C ASP A 170 8.29 -8.67 -34.84
N PHE A 171 8.51 -8.71 -33.52
CA PHE A 171 8.77 -9.97 -32.80
C PHE A 171 7.59 -10.94 -32.91
N GLU A 172 7.86 -12.24 -33.04
CA GLU A 172 6.82 -13.25 -33.29
C GLU A 172 5.77 -13.28 -32.15
N GLY A 173 4.51 -13.09 -32.51
CA GLY A 173 3.39 -13.00 -31.55
C GLY A 173 3.17 -11.62 -30.91
N ALA A 174 4.11 -10.67 -31.03
CA ALA A 174 4.00 -9.36 -30.39
C ALA A 174 2.75 -8.58 -30.84
N LEU A 175 2.45 -8.54 -32.14
CA LEU A 175 1.25 -7.86 -32.66
C LEU A 175 -0.06 -8.48 -32.14
N GLU A 176 -0.14 -9.82 -32.01
CA GLU A 176 -1.33 -10.49 -31.50
C GLU A 176 -1.53 -10.17 -30.01
N GLN A 177 -0.46 -10.28 -29.21
CA GLN A 177 -0.54 -10.00 -27.78
C GLN A 177 -0.72 -8.50 -27.50
N TYR A 178 -0.15 -7.61 -28.31
CA TYR A 178 -0.41 -6.16 -28.28
C TYR A 178 -1.91 -5.90 -28.47
N THR A 179 -2.51 -6.50 -29.50
CA THR A 179 -3.92 -6.32 -29.83
C THR A 179 -4.82 -6.76 -28.68
N LYS A 180 -4.54 -7.90 -28.04
CA LYS A 180 -5.24 -8.37 -26.83
C LYS A 180 -5.06 -7.42 -25.65
N SER A 181 -3.84 -6.92 -25.43
CA SER A 181 -3.52 -6.01 -24.33
C SER A 181 -4.23 -4.67 -24.47
N VAL A 182 -4.32 -4.11 -25.68
CA VAL A 182 -5.08 -2.88 -25.96
C VAL A 182 -6.58 -3.10 -25.76
N TYR A 183 -7.11 -4.27 -26.14
CA TYR A 183 -8.52 -4.61 -25.93
C TYR A 183 -8.88 -4.70 -24.44
N GLU A 184 -8.09 -5.43 -23.65
CA GLU A 184 -8.28 -5.53 -22.20
C GLU A 184 -8.00 -4.20 -21.48
N TYR A 185 -7.04 -3.40 -21.97
CA TYR A 185 -6.83 -2.04 -21.47
C TYR A 185 -8.05 -1.15 -21.73
N GLY A 186 -8.63 -1.18 -22.94
CA GLY A 186 -9.89 -0.49 -23.26
C GLY A 186 -11.03 -0.90 -22.33
N LYS A 187 -11.18 -2.19 -22.02
CA LYS A 187 -12.16 -2.69 -21.02
C LYS A 187 -11.88 -2.19 -19.61
N SER A 188 -10.62 -2.15 -19.18
CA SER A 188 -10.26 -1.60 -17.86
C SER A 188 -10.57 -0.10 -17.75
N LEU A 189 -10.37 0.67 -18.83
CA LEU A 189 -10.74 2.08 -18.91
C LEU A 189 -12.28 2.28 -18.87
N VAL A 190 -13.06 1.40 -19.50
CA VAL A 190 -14.53 1.36 -19.34
C VAL A 190 -14.93 1.13 -17.88
N ALA A 191 -14.30 0.16 -17.19
CA ALA A 191 -14.56 -0.11 -15.77
C ALA A 191 -14.17 1.06 -14.85
N LEU A 192 -13.21 1.89 -15.28
CA LEU A 192 -12.80 3.14 -14.63
C LEU A 192 -13.57 4.38 -15.14
N TYR A 193 -14.61 4.22 -15.96
CA TYR A 193 -15.44 5.29 -16.56
C TYR A 193 -14.67 6.25 -17.49
N ALA A 194 -13.44 5.93 -17.88
CA ALA A 194 -12.59 6.69 -18.79
C ALA A 194 -12.98 6.43 -20.26
N TYR A 195 -14.23 6.74 -20.61
CA TYR A 195 -14.83 6.35 -21.90
C TYR A 195 -14.12 6.93 -23.13
N SER A 196 -13.69 8.19 -23.09
CA SER A 196 -12.91 8.78 -24.19
C SER A 196 -11.62 7.98 -24.44
N ASP A 197 -10.86 7.70 -23.39
CA ASP A 197 -9.61 6.95 -23.47
C ASP A 197 -9.84 5.51 -23.94
N ALA A 198 -10.91 4.86 -23.46
CA ALA A 198 -11.33 3.54 -23.90
C ALA A 198 -11.70 3.52 -25.39
N VAL A 199 -12.45 4.51 -25.85
CA VAL A 199 -12.80 4.71 -27.27
C VAL A 199 -11.55 4.90 -28.12
N GLU A 200 -10.56 5.65 -27.64
CA GLU A 200 -9.26 5.76 -28.30
C GLU A 200 -8.56 4.40 -28.40
N GLN A 201 -8.46 3.64 -27.31
CA GLN A 201 -7.84 2.30 -27.31
C GLN A 201 -8.53 1.34 -28.29
N PHE A 202 -9.87 1.23 -28.22
CA PHE A 202 -10.63 0.34 -29.09
C PHE A 202 -10.52 0.71 -30.57
N LYS A 203 -10.31 1.99 -30.91
CA LYS A 203 -10.07 2.46 -32.28
C LYS A 203 -8.68 2.12 -32.82
N LEU A 204 -7.71 1.75 -31.98
CA LEU A 204 -6.39 1.32 -32.43
C LEU A 204 -6.38 -0.09 -33.04
N ILE A 205 -7.43 -0.88 -32.82
CA ILE A 205 -7.44 -2.33 -33.09
C ILE A 205 -8.69 -2.80 -33.86
N ASP A 206 -8.52 -3.85 -34.65
CA ASP A 206 -9.59 -4.58 -35.33
C ASP A 206 -9.70 -5.99 -34.73
N TYR A 207 -10.31 -6.08 -33.55
CA TYR A 207 -10.29 -7.29 -32.72
C TYR A 207 -11.56 -7.48 -31.93
N GLN A 208 -12.14 -8.68 -32.03
CA GLN A 208 -13.45 -9.02 -31.45
C GLN A 208 -14.51 -7.97 -31.83
N ASP A 209 -15.13 -7.32 -30.85
CA ASP A 209 -16.15 -6.29 -30.97
C ASP A 209 -15.59 -4.88 -30.67
N SER A 210 -14.27 -4.66 -30.79
CA SER A 210 -13.64 -3.36 -30.48
C SER A 210 -14.30 -2.19 -31.21
N LYS A 211 -14.72 -2.37 -32.46
CA LYS A 211 -15.41 -1.32 -33.24
C LYS A 211 -16.80 -1.03 -32.70
N GLU A 212 -17.53 -2.06 -32.32
CA GLU A 212 -18.86 -1.97 -31.72
C GLU A 212 -18.77 -1.27 -30.35
N LEU A 213 -17.82 -1.65 -29.49
CA LEU A 213 -17.54 -1.01 -28.21
C LEU A 213 -17.10 0.46 -28.39
N ALA A 214 -16.21 0.76 -29.34
CA ALA A 214 -15.81 2.13 -29.65
C ALA A 214 -17.00 3.01 -30.06
N ASN A 215 -17.90 2.50 -30.93
CA ASN A 215 -19.10 3.24 -31.33
C ASN A 215 -20.10 3.38 -30.17
N LEU A 216 -20.26 2.34 -29.36
CA LEU A 216 -21.13 2.34 -28.18
C LEU A 216 -20.69 3.41 -27.18
N TYR A 217 -19.42 3.40 -26.77
CA TYR A 217 -18.91 4.34 -25.77
C TYR A 217 -18.75 5.76 -26.33
N GLU A 218 -18.48 5.94 -27.63
CA GLU A 218 -18.49 7.27 -28.27
C GLU A 218 -19.92 7.85 -28.35
N GLN A 219 -20.94 7.01 -28.58
CA GLN A 219 -22.33 7.45 -28.50
C GLN A 219 -22.73 7.71 -27.04
N PHE A 220 -22.27 6.87 -26.11
CA PHE A 220 -22.54 6.99 -24.69
C PHE A 220 -22.04 8.32 -24.15
N GLU A 221 -20.76 8.66 -24.37
CA GLU A 221 -20.19 9.96 -24.01
C GLU A 221 -21.04 11.10 -24.56
N LYS A 222 -21.23 11.17 -25.88
CA LYS A 222 -21.98 12.25 -26.55
C LYS A 222 -23.43 12.43 -26.09
N THR A 223 -24.07 11.41 -25.53
CA THR A 223 -25.49 11.44 -25.17
C THR A 223 -25.76 11.40 -23.67
N ARG A 224 -24.83 10.87 -22.88
CA ARG A 224 -25.01 10.57 -21.45
C ARG A 224 -23.85 11.01 -20.56
N CYS A 225 -22.71 11.52 -21.07
CA CYS A 225 -21.64 12.08 -20.24
C CYS A 225 -21.05 13.37 -20.83
N ILE A 226 -21.31 14.52 -20.20
CA ILE A 226 -20.79 15.82 -20.65
C ILE A 226 -19.92 16.40 -19.55
N ASP A 227 -18.67 16.75 -19.89
CA ASP A 227 -17.63 17.24 -18.96
C ASP A 227 -17.44 16.30 -17.73
N GLY A 228 -17.46 14.99 -17.95
CA GLY A 228 -17.35 13.97 -16.90
C GLY A 228 -18.59 13.79 -16.02
N LYS A 229 -19.67 14.55 -16.26
CA LYS A 229 -20.94 14.45 -15.54
C LYS A 229 -21.99 13.69 -16.35
N PHE A 230 -22.61 12.69 -15.74
CA PHE A 230 -23.64 11.92 -16.41
C PHE A 230 -24.93 12.74 -16.61
N ARG A 231 -25.60 12.59 -17.76
CA ARG A 231 -26.88 13.24 -18.04
C ARG A 231 -27.98 12.21 -18.28
N TYR A 232 -29.05 12.31 -17.48
CA TYR A 232 -30.26 11.51 -17.63
C TYR A 232 -31.49 12.41 -17.59
N LYS A 233 -32.59 12.00 -18.24
CA LYS A 233 -33.89 12.51 -17.83
C LYS A 233 -34.34 11.71 -16.61
N PRO A 234 -34.89 12.32 -15.54
CA PRO A 234 -35.30 11.57 -14.35
C PRO A 234 -36.33 10.46 -14.63
N LYS A 235 -37.16 10.63 -15.68
CA LYS A 235 -38.05 9.56 -16.18
C LYS A 235 -37.29 8.40 -16.83
N GLU A 236 -36.23 8.69 -17.58
CA GLU A 236 -35.38 7.67 -18.22
C GLU A 236 -34.58 6.91 -17.16
N PHE A 237 -34.04 7.60 -16.16
CA PHE A 237 -33.37 6.97 -15.00
C PHE A 237 -34.33 6.05 -14.21
N ALA A 238 -35.56 6.49 -13.94
CA ALA A 238 -36.58 5.64 -13.30
C ALA A 238 -36.95 4.39 -14.13
N LEU A 239 -36.98 4.52 -15.47
CA LEU A 239 -37.21 3.38 -16.36
C LEU A 239 -36.03 2.40 -16.32
N ILE A 240 -34.78 2.89 -16.41
CA ILE A 240 -33.56 2.07 -16.33
C ILE A 240 -33.51 1.30 -15.00
N LEU A 241 -33.81 1.96 -13.86
CA LEU A 241 -33.92 1.28 -12.57
C LEU A 241 -34.97 0.16 -12.58
N THR A 242 -36.14 0.41 -13.17
CA THR A 242 -37.22 -0.58 -13.28
C THR A 242 -36.85 -1.77 -14.14
N ASP A 243 -36.25 -1.53 -15.31
CA ASP A 243 -35.82 -2.58 -16.23
C ASP A 243 -34.78 -3.49 -15.56
N ASN A 244 -33.87 -2.94 -14.77
CA ASN A 244 -32.82 -3.72 -14.13
C ASN A 244 -33.27 -4.46 -12.85
N PHE A 245 -34.27 -3.96 -12.12
CA PHE A 245 -34.94 -4.76 -11.10
C PHE A 245 -35.56 -6.02 -11.72
N ARG A 246 -36.25 -5.89 -12.86
CA ARG A 246 -36.81 -7.02 -13.61
C ARG A 246 -35.72 -8.00 -14.05
N ASP A 247 -34.67 -7.48 -14.69
CA ASP A 247 -33.63 -8.31 -15.32
C ASP A 247 -32.79 -9.10 -14.30
N ASN A 248 -32.78 -8.67 -13.03
CA ASN A 248 -32.14 -9.37 -11.90
C ASN A 248 -33.13 -10.14 -11.00
N GLY A 249 -34.36 -10.36 -11.47
CA GLY A 249 -35.35 -11.20 -10.78
C GLY A 249 -36.17 -10.50 -9.69
N TYR A 250 -35.88 -9.24 -9.37
CA TYR A 250 -36.61 -8.38 -8.43
C TYR A 250 -37.91 -7.84 -9.02
N ASN A 251 -38.71 -8.69 -9.67
CA ASN A 251 -39.91 -8.33 -10.45
C ASN A 251 -41.02 -7.59 -9.67
N ASN A 252 -41.00 -7.64 -8.33
CA ASN A 252 -41.93 -6.90 -7.49
C ASN A 252 -41.49 -5.45 -7.25
N TYR A 253 -40.25 -5.09 -7.61
CA TYR A 253 -39.71 -3.74 -7.49
C TYR A 253 -39.85 -2.96 -8.79
N SER A 254 -40.17 -1.67 -8.67
CA SER A 254 -40.16 -0.72 -9.77
C SER A 254 -39.72 0.67 -9.29
N ALA A 255 -39.38 1.55 -10.22
CA ALA A 255 -39.03 2.93 -9.95
C ALA A 255 -39.85 3.88 -10.82
N SER A 256 -40.26 5.02 -10.27
CA SER A 256 -40.99 6.03 -11.02
C SER A 256 -40.61 7.44 -10.59
N LEU A 257 -40.59 8.38 -11.52
CA LEU A 257 -40.42 9.78 -11.19
C LEU A 257 -41.61 10.27 -10.33
N GLY A 258 -41.33 10.64 -9.09
CA GLY A 258 -42.22 11.36 -8.19
C GLY A 258 -42.13 12.87 -8.42
N ASN A 259 -42.00 13.63 -7.33
CA ASN A 259 -41.91 15.10 -7.42
C ASN A 259 -40.54 15.59 -7.94
N VAL A 260 -40.58 16.67 -8.73
CA VAL A 260 -39.40 17.46 -9.13
C VAL A 260 -39.58 18.86 -8.54
N VAL A 261 -38.62 19.31 -7.71
CA VAL A 261 -38.69 20.58 -6.96
C VAL A 261 -37.27 21.13 -6.79
N ASP A 262 -37.06 22.43 -7.03
CA ASP A 262 -35.84 23.19 -6.69
C ASP A 262 -34.50 22.47 -7.00
N ASN A 263 -34.31 22.10 -8.28
CA ASN A 263 -33.14 21.34 -8.78
C ASN A 263 -32.94 19.95 -8.13
N GLN A 264 -34.03 19.33 -7.68
CA GLN A 264 -34.08 17.95 -7.19
C GLN A 264 -35.13 17.15 -7.94
N ALA A 265 -34.79 15.94 -8.37
CA ALA A 265 -35.76 14.97 -8.90
C ALA A 265 -35.83 13.75 -7.98
N ILE A 266 -37.02 13.47 -7.46
CA ILE A 266 -37.27 12.34 -6.56
C ILE A 266 -37.74 11.15 -7.39
N ILE A 267 -36.99 10.05 -7.33
CA ILE A 267 -37.34 8.77 -7.93
C ILE A 267 -37.91 7.89 -6.82
N GLU A 268 -39.20 7.62 -6.87
CA GLU A 268 -39.90 6.73 -5.93
C GLU A 268 -39.55 5.28 -6.26
N LEU A 269 -39.00 4.54 -5.29
CA LEU A 269 -38.82 3.09 -5.34
C LEU A 269 -40.07 2.42 -4.75
N LYS A 270 -40.63 1.46 -5.49
CA LYS A 270 -41.91 0.82 -5.20
C LYS A 270 -41.75 -0.68 -5.08
N TYR A 271 -42.43 -1.29 -4.11
CA TYR A 271 -42.60 -2.74 -4.01
C TYR A 271 -44.10 -3.05 -4.13
N SER A 272 -44.49 -3.85 -5.12
CA SER A 272 -45.90 -4.19 -5.38
C SER A 272 -46.81 -2.94 -5.43
N ASP A 273 -46.35 -1.91 -6.15
CA ASP A 273 -46.93 -0.56 -6.29
C ASP A 273 -46.95 0.34 -5.02
N GLU A 274 -46.61 -0.17 -3.84
CA GLU A 274 -46.45 0.65 -2.63
C GLU A 274 -45.07 1.33 -2.62
N ILE A 275 -45.02 2.65 -2.37
CA ILE A 275 -43.75 3.39 -2.25
C ILE A 275 -43.04 2.90 -0.98
N VAL A 276 -41.95 2.16 -1.17
CA VAL A 276 -41.08 1.72 -0.08
C VAL A 276 -39.94 2.70 0.17
N ASP A 277 -39.48 3.42 -0.86
CA ASP A 277 -38.36 4.36 -0.68
C ASP A 277 -38.24 5.44 -1.77
N SER A 278 -37.19 6.27 -1.74
CA SER A 278 -36.85 7.23 -2.79
C SER A 278 -35.36 7.56 -2.95
N VAL A 279 -34.91 7.70 -4.20
CA VAL A 279 -33.61 8.29 -4.58
C VAL A 279 -33.81 9.76 -4.93
N VAL A 280 -32.92 10.66 -4.50
CA VAL A 280 -32.95 12.08 -4.86
C VAL A 280 -31.76 12.41 -5.77
N LEU A 281 -32.05 12.81 -7.00
CA LEU A 281 -31.05 13.30 -7.96
C LEU A 281 -30.90 14.81 -7.78
N LEU A 282 -29.67 15.32 -7.68
CA LEU A 282 -29.35 16.74 -7.48
C LEU A 282 -28.50 17.31 -8.63
N GLU A 283 -28.59 18.63 -8.80
CA GLU A 283 -27.91 19.50 -9.79
C GLU A 283 -28.52 19.60 -11.19
N ASP A 284 -28.23 20.75 -11.84
CA ASP A 284 -28.66 21.23 -13.17
C ASP A 284 -29.84 20.48 -13.80
N ILE A 285 -31.04 20.82 -13.31
CA ILE A 285 -32.32 20.43 -13.89
C ILE A 285 -32.84 21.57 -14.76
N ASP A 286 -32.81 21.36 -16.08
CA ASP A 286 -33.73 22.04 -17.00
C ASP A 286 -34.86 21.04 -17.33
N ASP A 287 -36.04 21.54 -17.71
CA ASP A 287 -37.25 20.73 -17.95
C ASP A 287 -37.08 19.62 -19.03
N SER A 288 -35.94 19.63 -19.72
CA SER A 288 -35.56 18.69 -20.78
C SER A 288 -34.53 17.62 -20.37
N ASN A 289 -33.61 17.89 -19.43
CA ASN A 289 -32.50 17.00 -19.03
C ASN A 289 -31.96 17.34 -17.63
N VAL A 290 -31.43 16.35 -16.90
CA VAL A 290 -30.69 16.55 -15.65
C VAL A 290 -29.22 16.22 -15.86
N SER A 291 -28.32 17.11 -15.43
CA SER A 291 -26.88 16.84 -15.36
C SER A 291 -26.52 16.44 -13.92
N ILE A 292 -26.30 15.14 -13.70
CA ILE A 292 -25.95 14.61 -12.39
C ILE A 292 -24.51 15.00 -12.06
N GLY A 293 -24.36 16.03 -11.22
CA GLY A 293 -23.13 16.26 -10.47
C GLY A 293 -23.14 15.67 -9.06
N LYS A 294 -24.32 15.27 -8.55
CA LYS A 294 -24.46 14.60 -7.24
C LYS A 294 -25.72 13.74 -7.15
N ILE A 295 -25.57 12.48 -6.76
CA ILE A 295 -26.71 11.60 -6.38
C ILE A 295 -26.80 11.56 -4.86
N SER A 296 -28.00 11.70 -4.30
CA SER A 296 -28.28 11.62 -2.87
C SER A 296 -29.43 10.64 -2.60
N ILE A 297 -29.08 9.40 -2.29
CA ILE A 297 -30.08 8.35 -2.00
C ILE A 297 -30.57 8.54 -0.56
N LEU A 298 -31.88 8.77 -0.39
CA LEU A 298 -32.50 9.18 0.87
C LEU A 298 -33.46 8.10 1.37
N LEU A 299 -32.86 7.04 1.93
CA LEU A 299 -33.59 5.86 2.40
C LEU A 299 -34.58 6.19 3.53
N LYS A 300 -35.85 5.81 3.40
CA LYS A 300 -36.94 6.09 4.36
C LYS A 300 -37.81 4.85 4.60
N ASN A 301 -37.86 4.40 5.87
CA ASN A 301 -38.60 3.23 6.40
C ASN A 301 -37.88 1.87 6.30
N ILE A 302 -36.62 1.85 6.73
CA ILE A 302 -35.67 0.72 6.86
C ILE A 302 -36.15 -0.47 7.75
N GLY A 303 -37.33 -0.38 8.36
CA GLY A 303 -37.67 -1.03 9.63
C GLY A 303 -37.80 -2.56 9.69
N ASN A 304 -37.45 -3.32 8.64
CA ASN A 304 -37.70 -4.78 8.56
C ASN A 304 -36.56 -5.61 7.91
N MET A 305 -35.37 -5.05 7.66
CA MET A 305 -34.35 -5.71 6.84
C MET A 305 -33.19 -6.33 7.63
N HIS A 306 -33.10 -7.67 7.58
CA HIS A 306 -31.82 -8.36 7.71
C HIS A 306 -31.04 -8.23 6.38
N GLU A 307 -30.03 -7.36 6.41
CA GLU A 307 -28.71 -7.49 5.75
C GLU A 307 -28.59 -7.50 4.20
N GLU A 308 -29.59 -7.88 3.41
CA GLU A 308 -29.42 -8.05 1.94
C GLU A 308 -30.06 -6.98 1.03
N LEU A 309 -30.83 -6.00 1.53
CA LEU A 309 -31.69 -5.20 0.64
C LEU A 309 -31.38 -3.69 0.53
N GLU A 310 -30.83 -3.02 1.54
CA GLU A 310 -30.48 -1.59 1.44
C GLU A 310 -29.08 -1.35 0.91
N VAL A 311 -28.12 -2.16 1.38
CA VAL A 311 -26.74 -2.16 0.89
C VAL A 311 -26.73 -2.38 -0.62
N TYR A 312 -27.55 -3.31 -1.11
CA TYR A 312 -27.75 -3.51 -2.54
C TYR A 312 -28.56 -2.38 -3.18
N ALA A 313 -29.72 -1.96 -2.65
CA ALA A 313 -30.52 -0.90 -3.29
C ALA A 313 -29.72 0.39 -3.60
N VAL A 314 -28.75 0.74 -2.75
CA VAL A 314 -27.84 1.88 -2.93
C VAL A 314 -26.75 1.59 -3.97
N LEU A 315 -26.02 0.47 -3.84
CA LEU A 315 -24.98 0.04 -4.80
C LEU A 315 -25.56 -0.16 -6.22
N TYR A 316 -26.80 -0.64 -6.31
CA TYR A 316 -27.49 -0.87 -7.57
C TYR A 316 -27.90 0.42 -8.27
N CYS A 317 -28.44 1.41 -7.58
CA CYS A 317 -28.78 2.69 -8.22
C CYS A 317 -27.56 3.42 -8.83
N ILE A 318 -26.34 3.04 -8.43
CA ILE A 318 -25.06 3.57 -8.92
C ILE A 318 -24.55 2.75 -10.12
N TYR A 319 -24.73 1.43 -10.14
CA TYR A 319 -24.50 0.59 -11.32
C TYR A 319 -25.44 0.97 -12.49
N LEU A 320 -26.70 1.30 -12.16
CA LEU A 320 -27.81 1.42 -13.11
C LEU A 320 -27.93 2.78 -13.79
N SER A 321 -26.83 3.26 -14.33
CA SER A 321 -26.83 4.41 -15.23
C SER A 321 -26.24 4.07 -16.61
N ASP A 322 -25.23 3.17 -16.66
CA ASP A 322 -24.73 2.33 -17.77
C ASP A 322 -23.30 1.82 -17.40
N ILE A 323 -22.78 0.62 -17.75
CA ILE A 323 -23.31 -0.62 -18.35
C ILE A 323 -22.55 -1.82 -17.71
N SER A 324 -23.08 -3.04 -17.83
CA SER A 324 -22.33 -4.32 -17.90
C SER A 324 -21.39 -4.70 -16.73
N LEU A 325 -21.95 -4.79 -15.52
CA LEU A 325 -21.35 -5.51 -14.39
C LEU A 325 -22.38 -6.47 -13.78
N SER A 326 -21.98 -7.71 -13.54
CA SER A 326 -22.77 -8.70 -12.83
C SER A 326 -22.91 -8.35 -11.34
N PHE A 327 -23.89 -8.99 -10.69
CA PHE A 327 -24.11 -8.87 -9.25
C PHE A 327 -22.85 -9.17 -8.42
N ASP A 328 -22.05 -10.15 -8.86
CA ASP A 328 -20.82 -10.55 -8.17
C ASP A 328 -19.69 -9.51 -8.36
N GLU A 329 -19.56 -8.91 -9.55
CA GLU A 329 -18.58 -7.82 -9.80
C GLU A 329 -18.94 -6.55 -8.99
N VAL A 330 -20.22 -6.18 -8.90
CA VAL A 330 -20.68 -5.07 -8.04
C VAL A 330 -20.42 -5.36 -6.57
N LYS A 331 -20.55 -6.62 -6.14
CA LYS A 331 -20.28 -7.05 -4.77
C LYS A 331 -18.78 -7.02 -4.44
N GLU A 332 -17.93 -7.46 -5.35
CA GLU A 332 -16.47 -7.43 -5.24
C GLU A 332 -15.92 -5.99 -5.20
N LEU A 333 -16.44 -5.11 -6.07
CA LEU A 333 -16.16 -3.67 -6.02
C LEU A 333 -16.65 -3.04 -4.70
N GLY A 334 -17.87 -3.40 -4.25
CA GLY A 334 -18.43 -2.94 -2.98
C GLY A 334 -17.60 -3.33 -1.75
N SER A 335 -16.89 -4.46 -1.78
CA SER A 335 -15.92 -4.85 -0.73
C SER A 335 -14.58 -4.13 -0.82
N ASN A 336 -14.16 -3.67 -2.01
CA ASN A 336 -12.88 -2.97 -2.20
C ASN A 336 -12.98 -1.45 -2.01
N MET A 337 -14.18 -0.87 -2.12
CA MET A 337 -14.43 0.55 -1.84
C MET A 337 -14.52 0.81 -0.34
N MET A 338 -13.41 1.26 0.26
CA MET A 338 -13.33 1.63 1.68
C MET A 338 -14.40 2.68 2.03
N PHE A 339 -15.43 2.27 2.79
CA PHE A 339 -16.53 3.11 3.27
C PHE A 339 -16.03 4.13 4.32
N ILE A 340 -15.37 5.19 3.88
CA ILE A 340 -15.08 6.36 4.74
C ILE A 340 -16.37 7.16 4.89
N GLY A 341 -17.15 6.82 5.91
CA GLY A 341 -18.42 7.48 6.22
C GLY A 341 -18.49 8.01 7.66
N SER A 342 -19.09 9.19 7.83
CA SER A 342 -19.33 9.77 9.16
C SER A 342 -20.75 9.46 9.64
N LYS A 343 -20.86 8.95 10.87
CA LYS A 343 -22.14 8.61 11.51
C LYS A 343 -22.62 9.79 12.36
N THR A 344 -23.54 10.59 11.82
CA THR A 344 -24.09 11.75 12.55
C THR A 344 -25.48 11.44 13.10
N GLN A 345 -25.58 11.23 14.41
CA GLN A 345 -26.86 11.03 15.08
C GLN A 345 -27.61 12.36 15.23
N ARG A 346 -28.84 12.45 14.71
CA ARG A 346 -29.73 13.60 14.89
C ARG A 346 -31.00 13.20 15.65
N LYS A 347 -31.72 14.21 16.13
CA LYS A 347 -32.85 14.05 17.07
C LYS A 347 -34.02 13.20 16.55
N ASN A 348 -34.12 13.02 15.22
CA ASN A 348 -35.20 12.32 14.53
C ASN A 348 -34.71 11.16 13.64
N GLY A 349 -33.42 10.80 13.69
CA GLY A 349 -32.85 9.75 12.85
C GLY A 349 -31.32 9.67 12.83
N ILE A 350 -30.80 8.58 12.29
CA ILE A 350 -29.36 8.41 12.01
C ILE A 350 -29.11 8.84 10.57
N ILE A 351 -28.10 9.70 10.36
CA ILE A 351 -27.58 10.00 9.03
C ILE A 351 -26.27 9.25 8.84
N TYR A 352 -26.23 8.45 7.77
CA TYR A 352 -25.00 7.89 7.22
C TYR A 352 -24.59 8.76 6.02
N GLU A 353 -23.45 9.43 6.15
CA GLU A 353 -22.82 10.18 5.05
C GLU A 353 -21.57 9.43 4.61
N SER A 354 -21.50 9.00 3.35
CA SER A 354 -20.33 8.34 2.76
C SER A 354 -19.90 9.04 1.47
N THR A 355 -18.59 9.23 1.30
CA THR A 355 -17.96 9.91 0.16
C THR A 355 -16.96 8.99 -0.52
N CYS A 356 -17.17 8.72 -1.81
CA CYS A 356 -16.20 8.01 -2.63
C CYS A 356 -15.17 8.98 -3.21
N ASN A 357 -14.00 9.07 -2.59
CA ASN A 357 -12.87 9.83 -3.11
C ASN A 357 -12.05 8.96 -4.07
N GLY A 358 -12.45 8.93 -5.34
CA GLY A 358 -11.76 8.17 -6.40
C GLY A 358 -12.15 8.56 -7.83
N THR A 359 -13.23 9.34 -7.99
CA THR A 359 -13.67 9.91 -9.27
C THR A 359 -13.96 11.40 -9.09
N ASP A 360 -13.83 12.21 -10.14
CA ASP A 360 -14.15 13.66 -10.12
C ASP A 360 -15.67 13.96 -9.96
N LEU A 361 -16.47 12.94 -9.66
CA LEU A 361 -17.94 12.93 -9.65
C LEU A 361 -18.59 13.20 -8.28
N GLY A 362 -17.81 13.47 -7.23
CA GLY A 362 -18.31 14.11 -6.00
C GLY A 362 -19.50 13.43 -5.29
N LEU A 363 -19.60 12.10 -5.37
CA LEU A 363 -20.74 11.36 -4.85
C LEU A 363 -20.85 11.47 -3.31
N THR A 364 -22.05 11.78 -2.79
CA THR A 364 -22.34 11.73 -1.35
C THR A 364 -23.69 11.07 -1.08
N ILE A 365 -23.66 9.90 -0.46
CA ILE A 365 -24.85 9.14 -0.07
C ILE A 365 -25.38 9.68 1.27
N TYR A 366 -26.70 9.84 1.43
CA TYR A 366 -27.35 10.43 2.61
C TYR A 366 -28.58 9.61 3.08
N ALA A 367 -28.35 8.46 3.72
CA ALA A 367 -29.47 7.70 4.31
C ALA A 367 -30.01 8.42 5.57
N GLU A 368 -31.33 8.64 5.70
CA GLU A 368 -31.98 9.28 6.87
C GLU A 368 -32.96 8.30 7.54
N VAL A 369 -32.49 7.53 8.52
CA VAL A 369 -33.32 6.51 9.18
C VAL A 369 -34.35 7.14 10.12
N LYS A 370 -35.60 7.28 9.67
CA LYS A 370 -36.71 7.79 10.51
C LYS A 370 -37.24 6.76 11.48
N GLN A 371 -37.46 7.18 12.73
CA GLN A 371 -37.72 6.29 13.87
C GLN A 371 -39.20 5.90 14.06
N ASP A 372 -40.12 6.43 13.25
CA ASP A 372 -41.57 6.41 13.54
C ASP A 372 -42.33 5.12 13.15
N SER A 373 -41.67 4.13 12.55
CA SER A 373 -42.34 2.93 11.98
C SER A 373 -41.77 1.58 12.46
N MET A 374 -41.21 1.51 13.67
CA MET A 374 -40.82 0.23 14.28
C MET A 374 -42.06 -0.57 14.75
N VAL A 375 -42.47 -1.53 13.92
CA VAL A 375 -43.14 -2.75 14.42
C VAL A 375 -42.05 -3.64 15.03
N GLU A 376 -42.28 -4.20 16.21
CA GLU A 376 -41.23 -4.94 16.95
C GLU A 376 -40.85 -6.26 16.27
N THR A 377 -39.67 -6.32 15.64
CA THR A 377 -38.92 -7.58 15.45
C THR A 377 -37.45 -7.42 15.81
N ASN A 378 -37.02 -8.22 16.79
CA ASN A 378 -35.63 -8.53 17.19
C ASN A 378 -34.62 -7.38 17.27
N LYS A 379 -34.77 -6.59 18.34
CA LYS A 379 -33.68 -5.77 18.90
C LYS A 379 -32.48 -6.64 19.32
N THR A 380 -31.34 -6.46 18.66
CA THR A 380 -30.01 -6.95 19.08
C THR A 380 -29.74 -6.58 20.54
N SER A 381 -29.13 -7.47 21.31
CA SER A 381 -28.91 -7.20 22.73
C SER A 381 -27.59 -6.45 22.98
N LYS A 382 -27.53 -5.63 24.03
CA LYS A 382 -26.27 -5.01 24.46
C LYS A 382 -25.18 -5.99 24.93
N VAL A 383 -25.56 -7.25 25.12
CA VAL A 383 -24.67 -8.35 25.49
C VAL A 383 -24.05 -8.98 24.24
N GLU A 384 -24.80 -8.99 23.13
CA GLU A 384 -24.38 -9.40 21.79
C GLU A 384 -23.43 -8.33 21.22
N GLU A 385 -23.84 -7.05 21.23
CA GLU A 385 -22.99 -5.90 20.83
C GLU A 385 -21.61 -5.92 21.50
N ALA A 386 -21.55 -6.21 22.80
CA ALA A 386 -20.31 -6.26 23.58
C ALA A 386 -19.56 -7.61 23.49
N TYR A 387 -20.21 -8.67 23.04
CA TYR A 387 -19.55 -9.93 22.71
C TYR A 387 -18.84 -9.80 21.36
N ASP A 388 -19.52 -9.22 20.37
CA ASP A 388 -18.96 -8.95 19.05
C ASP A 388 -17.77 -7.98 19.17
N GLU A 389 -17.93 -6.87 19.93
CA GLU A 389 -16.84 -5.92 20.27
C GLU A 389 -15.58 -6.63 20.78
N ALA A 390 -15.72 -7.59 21.71
CA ALA A 390 -14.58 -8.26 22.33
C ALA A 390 -13.97 -9.39 21.46
N SER A 391 -14.76 -10.03 20.60
CA SER A 391 -14.32 -11.15 19.75
C SER A 391 -13.88 -10.74 18.34
N SER A 392 -14.00 -9.45 17.98
CA SER A 392 -13.49 -8.88 16.73
C SER A 392 -12.27 -7.98 16.88
N LEU A 393 -11.68 -7.86 18.08
CA LEU A 393 -10.54 -6.97 18.31
C LEU A 393 -9.32 -7.40 17.50
N THR A 394 -8.64 -6.40 16.91
CA THR A 394 -7.35 -6.55 16.24
C THR A 394 -6.32 -5.60 16.84
N ILE A 395 -5.04 -5.82 16.51
CA ILE A 395 -3.93 -4.94 16.89
C ILE A 395 -4.12 -3.51 16.37
N ASP A 396 -4.76 -3.34 15.21
CA ASP A 396 -5.07 -2.05 14.59
C ASP A 396 -6.15 -1.27 15.38
N ASP A 397 -6.91 -1.94 16.26
CA ASP A 397 -7.88 -1.32 17.19
C ASP A 397 -7.25 -0.85 18.51
N LEU A 398 -5.93 -1.04 18.70
CA LEU A 398 -5.22 -0.75 19.96
C LEU A 398 -4.35 0.52 19.86
N ASP A 399 -4.38 1.34 20.92
CA ASP A 399 -3.47 2.46 21.14
C ASP A 399 -2.14 1.94 21.74
N GLU A 400 -1.01 2.18 21.06
CA GLU A 400 0.35 1.90 21.56
C GLU A 400 0.93 3.07 22.39
N ASP A 401 1.46 2.78 23.59
CA ASP A 401 2.36 3.68 24.33
C ASP A 401 3.74 3.06 24.53
N ASN A 402 4.78 3.78 24.08
CA ASN A 402 6.19 3.38 24.18
C ASN A 402 6.96 4.19 25.25
N SER A 403 6.27 4.97 26.09
CA SER A 403 6.86 5.97 26.99
C SER A 403 7.74 5.41 28.13
N LEU A 404 7.63 4.13 28.46
CA LEU A 404 8.32 3.47 29.58
C LEU A 404 9.47 2.54 29.17
N GLY A 405 9.82 2.48 27.87
CA GLY A 405 10.91 1.64 27.35
C GLY A 405 10.51 0.19 27.04
N PHE A 406 9.22 -0.10 27.09
CA PHE A 406 8.52 -1.27 26.56
C PHE A 406 7.23 -0.77 25.90
N THR A 407 6.69 -1.53 24.96
CA THR A 407 5.47 -1.18 24.22
C THR A 407 4.26 -1.69 24.99
N MET A 408 3.42 -0.77 25.45
CA MET A 408 2.16 -1.07 26.11
C MET A 408 1.00 -0.94 25.12
N HIS A 409 0.11 -1.93 25.08
CA HIS A 409 -1.10 -1.87 24.26
C HIS A 409 -2.34 -1.53 25.10
N SER A 410 -3.24 -0.72 24.55
CA SER A 410 -4.47 -0.31 25.24
C SER A 410 -5.68 -0.19 24.33
N TYR A 411 -6.87 -0.50 24.86
CA TYR A 411 -8.14 -0.30 24.20
C TYR A 411 -8.95 0.76 24.96
N GLY A 412 -8.91 2.00 24.46
CA GLY A 412 -9.51 3.16 25.11
C GLY A 412 -8.94 3.43 26.50
N ASP A 413 -9.67 3.02 27.54
CA ASP A 413 -9.31 3.25 28.94
C ASP A 413 -8.62 2.04 29.61
N PHE A 414 -8.48 0.93 28.90
CA PHE A 414 -8.00 -0.37 29.38
C PHE A 414 -6.60 -0.69 28.86
N VAL A 415 -5.65 -0.94 29.75
CA VAL A 415 -4.32 -1.45 29.40
C VAL A 415 -4.36 -2.99 29.40
N MET A 416 -3.87 -3.62 28.32
CA MET A 416 -3.86 -5.07 28.15
C MET A 416 -2.86 -5.78 29.09
N GLN A 417 -2.92 -7.12 29.17
CA GLN A 417 -1.99 -7.90 29.98
C GLN A 417 -0.70 -8.25 29.21
N GLU A 418 0.39 -8.49 29.94
CA GLU A 418 1.68 -8.90 29.36
C GLU A 418 1.54 -10.23 28.59
N GLU A 419 0.66 -11.13 29.04
CA GLU A 419 0.33 -12.37 28.33
C GLU A 419 -0.44 -12.13 27.01
N ASP A 420 -1.31 -11.11 26.98
CA ASP A 420 -1.99 -10.68 25.75
C ASP A 420 -0.97 -10.03 24.79
N GLU A 421 -0.03 -9.23 25.31
CA GLU A 421 1.09 -8.65 24.56
C GLU A 421 2.05 -9.73 24.02
N GLU A 422 2.39 -10.76 24.80
CA GLU A 422 3.18 -11.90 24.32
C GLU A 422 2.47 -12.62 23.17
N TRP A 423 1.13 -12.75 23.22
CA TRP A 423 0.36 -13.37 22.15
C TRP A 423 0.33 -12.50 20.88
N ILE A 424 0.02 -11.21 21.02
CA ILE A 424 0.09 -10.19 19.94
C ILE A 424 1.47 -10.20 19.27
N ASN A 425 2.55 -10.26 20.05
CA ASN A 425 3.92 -10.24 19.54
C ASN A 425 4.40 -11.61 18.99
N SER A 426 3.80 -12.73 19.39
CA SER A 426 4.23 -14.08 18.97
C SER A 426 3.36 -14.71 17.87
N SER A 427 2.26 -14.07 17.48
CA SER A 427 1.37 -14.51 16.40
C SER A 427 2.02 -14.38 15.00
N PHE A 428 2.97 -15.26 14.70
CA PHE A 428 3.67 -15.36 13.41
C PHE A 428 2.78 -15.89 12.25
N ASN A 429 1.57 -15.36 12.09
CA ASN A 429 0.70 -15.53 10.91
C ASN A 429 -0.39 -14.43 10.83
N LYS A 430 -0.04 -13.27 10.25
CA LYS A 430 -0.85 -12.35 9.41
C LYS A 430 -2.29 -11.90 9.76
N GLU A 431 -3.02 -12.46 10.71
CA GLU A 431 -4.44 -12.10 10.94
C GLU A 431 -4.65 -10.98 11.96
N GLY A 432 -3.63 -10.62 12.74
CA GLY A 432 -3.61 -9.40 13.56
C GLY A 432 -4.69 -9.31 14.64
N THR A 433 -5.37 -10.40 14.97
CA THR A 433 -6.42 -10.44 16.01
C THR A 433 -5.84 -10.25 17.42
N VAL A 434 -6.72 -10.10 18.41
CA VAL A 434 -6.48 -10.22 19.85
C VAL A 434 -7.27 -11.44 20.35
N GLU A 435 -6.84 -12.11 21.43
CA GLU A 435 -7.66 -13.18 22.03
C GLU A 435 -8.98 -12.63 22.61
N ASP A 436 -10.11 -13.27 22.30
CA ASP A 436 -11.48 -12.88 22.69
C ASP A 436 -11.66 -12.52 24.18
N GLY A 437 -10.86 -13.12 25.06
CA GLY A 437 -10.90 -12.91 26.51
C GLY A 437 -10.04 -11.76 27.04
N ALA A 438 -9.28 -11.04 26.20
CA ALA A 438 -8.36 -9.98 26.66
C ALA A 438 -9.07 -8.88 27.47
N LEU A 439 -10.22 -8.37 27.00
CA LEU A 439 -11.03 -7.39 27.74
C LEU A 439 -11.58 -7.95 29.07
N TYR A 440 -11.92 -9.24 29.10
CA TYR A 440 -12.33 -9.92 30.33
C TYR A 440 -11.18 -10.06 31.32
N ARG A 441 -9.99 -10.51 30.87
CA ARG A 441 -8.79 -10.69 31.69
C ARG A 441 -8.34 -9.35 32.27
N THR A 442 -8.28 -8.33 31.42
CA THR A 442 -7.99 -6.95 31.81
C THR A 442 -8.95 -6.47 32.90
N MET A 443 -10.27 -6.65 32.73
CA MET A 443 -11.26 -6.36 33.77
C MET A 443 -11.03 -7.17 35.05
N ALA A 444 -10.66 -8.45 34.97
CA ALA A 444 -10.34 -9.28 36.13
C ALA A 444 -9.13 -8.74 36.91
N MET A 445 -8.07 -8.30 36.23
CA MET A 445 -6.92 -7.64 36.86
C MET A 445 -7.29 -6.32 37.51
N TYR A 446 -8.16 -5.50 36.89
CA TYR A 446 -8.65 -4.27 37.53
C TYR A 446 -9.42 -4.55 38.83
N LEU A 447 -10.19 -5.64 38.89
CA LEU A 447 -10.90 -6.10 40.09
C LEU A 447 -9.96 -6.66 41.17
N GLU A 448 -8.97 -7.47 40.80
CA GLU A 448 -8.00 -8.03 41.77
C GLU A 448 -7.08 -6.93 42.33
N GLY A 449 -6.64 -6.00 41.48
CA GLY A 449 -5.94 -4.77 41.85
C GLY A 449 -6.80 -3.69 42.54
N PHE A 450 -8.11 -3.92 42.74
CA PHE A 450 -9.02 -2.96 43.39
C PHE A 450 -8.45 -2.46 44.72
N SER A 451 -7.86 -3.33 45.52
CA SER A 451 -7.29 -3.00 46.84
C SER A 451 -6.08 -2.05 46.79
N ILE A 452 -5.36 -1.96 45.66
CA ILE A 452 -4.04 -1.33 45.57
C ILE A 452 -4.11 0.14 45.14
N GLY A 453 -5.06 0.52 44.28
CA GLY A 453 -5.24 1.94 43.91
C GLY A 453 -5.95 2.22 42.60
N ASN A 454 -6.19 1.21 41.76
CA ASN A 454 -6.73 1.33 40.40
C ASN A 454 -7.86 2.38 40.23
N PRO A 455 -7.84 3.18 39.15
CA PRO A 455 -8.77 4.29 38.92
C PRO A 455 -10.20 3.76 38.70
N ILE A 456 -11.07 4.02 39.68
CA ILE A 456 -12.43 3.47 39.72
C ILE A 456 -13.35 4.01 38.61
N GLU A 457 -13.10 5.24 38.16
CA GLU A 457 -13.97 5.96 37.23
C GLU A 457 -14.07 5.21 35.90
N LYS A 458 -12.93 4.74 35.38
CA LYS A 458 -12.78 4.02 34.11
C LYS A 458 -13.59 2.70 34.06
N TYR A 459 -13.24 1.73 34.92
CA TYR A 459 -13.83 0.38 34.84
C TYR A 459 -15.18 0.23 35.57
N SER A 460 -15.60 1.17 36.44
CA SER A 460 -16.88 1.03 37.18
C SER A 460 -18.10 1.00 36.26
N LYS A 461 -18.05 1.79 35.18
CA LYS A 461 -19.09 1.87 34.15
C LYS A 461 -19.23 0.56 33.39
N VAL A 462 -18.12 0.01 32.90
CA VAL A 462 -18.08 -1.30 32.22
C VAL A 462 -18.52 -2.41 33.18
N LEU A 463 -18.04 -2.43 34.42
CA LEU A 463 -18.43 -3.46 35.40
C LEU A 463 -19.93 -3.45 35.73
N THR A 464 -20.54 -2.28 35.91
CA THR A 464 -21.86 -2.15 36.59
C THR A 464 -22.95 -1.46 35.78
N GLY A 465 -22.61 -0.87 34.63
CA GLY A 465 -23.48 0.01 33.83
C GLY A 465 -23.65 1.40 34.44
N LYS A 466 -22.85 1.77 35.44
CA LYS A 466 -22.94 3.03 36.20
C LYS A 466 -21.57 3.54 36.59
N GLU A 467 -21.40 4.86 36.58
CA GLU A 467 -20.20 5.52 37.08
C GLU A 467 -20.24 5.65 38.62
N PHE A 468 -19.10 5.43 39.26
CA PHE A 468 -18.96 5.54 40.72
C PHE A 468 -17.79 6.44 41.11
N ASN A 469 -18.10 7.54 41.82
CA ASN A 469 -17.11 8.53 42.24
C ASN A 469 -16.40 8.16 43.56
N ASN A 470 -16.67 6.98 44.15
CA ASN A 470 -15.96 6.51 45.33
C ASN A 470 -15.91 4.97 45.45
N ARG A 471 -14.82 4.48 46.06
CA ARG A 471 -14.53 3.05 46.27
C ARG A 471 -15.53 2.34 47.18
N LYS A 472 -16.12 3.05 48.16
CA LYS A 472 -17.01 2.43 49.16
C LYS A 472 -18.31 1.94 48.54
N ASP A 473 -18.87 2.73 47.62
CA ASP A 473 -20.16 2.42 46.97
C ASP A 473 -20.00 1.43 45.82
N LEU A 474 -18.82 1.38 45.17
CA LEU A 474 -18.47 0.40 44.15
C LEU A 474 -18.12 -0.98 44.74
N LYS A 475 -17.52 -1.02 45.94
CA LYS A 475 -17.02 -2.26 46.57
C LYS A 475 -18.01 -3.44 46.59
N PRO A 476 -19.31 -3.28 46.89
CA PRO A 476 -20.26 -4.41 46.87
C PRO A 476 -20.46 -5.07 45.49
N TYR A 477 -20.21 -4.35 44.40
CA TYR A 477 -20.25 -4.89 43.04
C TYR A 477 -18.95 -5.64 42.73
N VAL A 478 -17.80 -5.07 43.10
CA VAL A 478 -16.48 -5.71 42.98
C VAL A 478 -16.42 -7.01 43.79
N ASP A 479 -16.83 -6.99 45.05
CA ASP A 479 -16.83 -8.18 45.92
C ASP A 479 -17.69 -9.32 45.35
N ASN A 480 -18.82 -9.00 44.71
CA ASN A 480 -19.66 -9.98 44.02
C ASN A 480 -19.05 -10.44 42.69
N ALA A 481 -18.45 -9.53 41.92
CA ALA A 481 -17.82 -9.84 40.64
C ALA A 481 -16.61 -10.78 40.82
N MET A 482 -15.75 -10.50 41.81
CA MET A 482 -14.59 -11.33 42.16
C MET A 482 -14.92 -12.76 42.57
N GLU A 483 -16.20 -13.13 42.77
CA GLU A 483 -16.60 -14.54 42.93
C GLU A 483 -16.40 -15.35 41.65
N PHE A 484 -16.59 -14.72 40.47
CA PHE A 484 -16.64 -15.37 39.15
C PHE A 484 -15.84 -14.66 38.03
N ILE A 485 -15.36 -13.44 38.26
CA ILE A 485 -14.42 -12.71 37.41
C ILE A 485 -13.04 -12.76 38.07
N SER A 486 -12.04 -13.37 37.43
CA SER A 486 -10.72 -13.63 38.02
C SER A 486 -9.70 -14.05 36.96
N THR A 487 -8.41 -13.90 37.25
CA THR A 487 -7.28 -14.30 36.39
C THR A 487 -6.84 -15.76 36.55
N LYS A 488 -7.55 -16.55 37.37
CA LYS A 488 -7.07 -17.86 37.88
C LYS A 488 -7.49 -19.05 37.01
N ASP A 489 -6.70 -20.12 37.07
CA ASP A 489 -6.84 -21.38 36.31
C ASP A 489 -8.24 -22.04 36.33
N ASN A 490 -9.10 -21.69 37.28
CA ASN A 490 -10.47 -22.23 37.42
C ASN A 490 -11.59 -21.26 36.99
N THR A 491 -11.25 -20.18 36.28
CA THR A 491 -12.19 -19.11 35.93
C THR A 491 -13.43 -19.59 35.15
N ARG A 492 -13.26 -20.41 34.10
CA ARG A 492 -14.37 -21.06 33.36
C ARG A 492 -15.39 -21.70 34.31
N ASP A 493 -14.93 -22.50 35.26
CA ASP A 493 -15.80 -23.25 36.17
C ASP A 493 -16.51 -22.32 37.17
N ARG A 494 -15.90 -21.17 37.51
CA ARG A 494 -16.52 -20.14 38.36
C ARG A 494 -17.60 -19.37 37.61
N ILE A 495 -17.38 -19.04 36.33
CA ILE A 495 -18.40 -18.46 35.44
C ILE A 495 -19.59 -19.40 35.30
N LEU A 496 -19.35 -20.67 34.94
CA LEU A 496 -20.40 -21.68 34.78
C LEU A 496 -21.19 -21.90 36.08
N LYS A 497 -20.50 -21.95 37.22
CA LYS A 497 -21.15 -22.04 38.55
C LYS A 497 -21.98 -20.79 38.88
N LYS A 498 -21.57 -19.59 38.45
CA LYS A 498 -22.37 -18.38 38.63
C LYS A 498 -23.63 -18.45 37.76
N LEU A 499 -23.50 -18.81 36.48
CA LEU A 499 -24.63 -18.95 35.54
C LEU A 499 -25.66 -19.98 36.02
N ASP A 500 -25.22 -21.14 36.52
CA ASP A 500 -26.08 -22.18 37.09
C ASP A 500 -26.92 -21.71 38.29
N SER A 501 -26.46 -20.67 39.00
CA SER A 501 -27.16 -20.11 40.17
C SER A 501 -28.27 -19.10 39.83
N LEU A 502 -28.42 -18.72 38.56
CA LEU A 502 -29.33 -17.66 38.11
C LEU A 502 -30.70 -18.22 37.72
N LYS A 503 -31.75 -17.39 37.84
CA LYS A 503 -33.13 -17.76 37.48
C LYS A 503 -33.46 -17.46 36.01
N SER A 504 -32.68 -16.59 35.37
CA SER A 504 -32.72 -16.32 33.92
C SER A 504 -32.10 -17.43 33.06
N VAL A 505 -31.36 -18.36 33.68
CA VAL A 505 -30.56 -19.38 33.02
C VAL A 505 -31.18 -20.77 33.21
N LYS A 506 -31.14 -21.60 32.17
CA LYS A 506 -31.35 -23.04 32.23
C LYS A 506 -30.09 -23.74 31.74
N GLN A 507 -29.52 -24.61 32.56
CA GLN A 507 -28.29 -25.33 32.24
C GLN A 507 -28.54 -26.84 32.27
N GLU A 508 -28.03 -27.56 31.26
CA GLU A 508 -27.99 -29.02 31.23
C GLU A 508 -26.54 -29.48 31.01
N PHE A 509 -26.02 -30.32 31.91
CA PHE A 509 -24.68 -30.90 31.78
C PHE A 509 -24.75 -32.37 31.31
N ASN A 510 -24.30 -32.63 30.08
CA ASN A 510 -24.21 -33.98 29.55
C ASN A 510 -22.91 -34.67 30.03
N LYS A 511 -23.00 -35.35 31.18
CA LYS A 511 -21.88 -36.06 31.80
C LYS A 511 -21.17 -37.08 30.89
N LYS A 512 -21.85 -37.64 29.87
CA LYS A 512 -21.23 -38.57 28.90
C LYS A 512 -20.42 -37.86 27.82
N LYS A 513 -20.92 -36.72 27.32
CA LYS A 513 -20.26 -35.92 26.27
C LYS A 513 -19.27 -34.88 26.82
N LYS A 514 -19.28 -34.64 28.14
CA LYS A 514 -18.62 -33.51 28.81
C LYS A 514 -19.04 -32.15 28.20
N THR A 515 -20.32 -32.00 27.85
CA THR A 515 -20.86 -30.74 27.28
C THR A 515 -21.83 -30.05 28.23
N TYR A 516 -21.73 -28.73 28.31
CA TYR A 516 -22.75 -27.86 28.87
C TYR A 516 -23.64 -27.32 27.75
N HIS A 517 -24.95 -27.34 27.97
CA HIS A 517 -25.94 -26.64 27.15
C HIS A 517 -26.63 -25.62 28.04
N ILE A 518 -26.38 -24.33 27.80
CA ILE A 518 -26.91 -23.21 28.57
C ILE A 518 -27.91 -22.46 27.69
N GLN A 519 -29.06 -22.11 28.24
CA GLN A 519 -30.07 -21.27 27.60
C GLN A 519 -30.38 -20.10 28.53
N ILE A 520 -30.23 -18.88 28.01
CA ILE A 520 -30.51 -17.65 28.76
C ILE A 520 -31.68 -16.96 28.07
N SER A 521 -32.81 -16.86 28.76
CA SER A 521 -34.06 -16.40 28.16
C SER A 521 -34.25 -14.87 28.17
N ASP A 522 -33.41 -14.16 28.93
CA ASP A 522 -33.43 -12.71 29.12
C ASP A 522 -32.03 -12.26 29.55
N LEU A 523 -31.26 -11.68 28.62
CA LEU A 523 -29.86 -11.30 28.81
C LEU A 523 -29.73 -10.08 29.74
N THR A 524 -30.57 -9.06 29.57
CA THR A 524 -30.67 -7.90 30.49
C THR A 524 -30.92 -8.37 31.93
N LYS A 525 -31.84 -9.33 32.13
CA LYS A 525 -32.10 -9.91 33.45
C LYS A 525 -30.92 -10.75 33.96
N CYS A 526 -30.23 -11.49 33.09
CA CYS A 526 -29.04 -12.26 33.46
C CYS A 526 -27.94 -11.36 34.02
N ALA A 527 -27.58 -10.29 33.32
CA ALA A 527 -26.61 -9.29 33.78
C ALA A 527 -27.02 -8.68 35.13
N LYS A 528 -28.32 -8.34 35.28
CA LYS A 528 -28.88 -7.82 36.53
C LYS A 528 -28.86 -8.81 37.69
N GLU A 529 -29.11 -10.11 37.45
CA GLU A 529 -29.00 -11.16 38.47
C GLU A 529 -27.54 -11.43 38.87
N MET A 530 -26.60 -11.31 37.92
CA MET A 530 -25.15 -11.34 38.17
C MET A 530 -24.61 -10.06 38.83
N LYS A 531 -25.40 -8.97 38.87
CA LYS A 531 -25.04 -7.62 39.32
C LYS A 531 -23.88 -6.99 38.55
N ILE A 532 -23.83 -7.21 37.25
CA ILE A 532 -22.89 -6.60 36.31
C ILE A 532 -23.65 -5.84 35.22
N SER A 533 -22.93 -5.12 34.37
CA SER A 533 -23.50 -4.53 33.16
C SER A 533 -23.79 -5.60 32.09
N GLU A 534 -24.55 -5.23 31.08
CA GLU A 534 -24.73 -6.04 29.87
C GLU A 534 -23.42 -6.16 29.08
N GLN A 535 -22.59 -5.11 29.05
CA GLN A 535 -21.28 -5.11 28.38
C GLN A 535 -20.31 -6.13 29.01
N MET A 536 -20.19 -6.15 30.34
CA MET A 536 -19.37 -7.12 31.06
C MET A 536 -19.88 -8.56 30.88
N LEU A 537 -21.19 -8.75 30.66
CA LEU A 537 -21.73 -10.08 30.33
C LEU A 537 -21.31 -10.52 28.91
N GLY A 538 -21.20 -9.58 27.96
CA GLY A 538 -20.63 -9.83 26.63
C GLY A 538 -19.16 -10.28 26.72
N TYR A 539 -18.33 -9.55 27.49
CA TYR A 539 -16.91 -9.91 27.69
C TYR A 539 -16.75 -11.28 28.39
N ILE A 540 -17.64 -11.63 29.33
CA ILE A 540 -17.69 -12.97 29.93
C ILE A 540 -18.00 -14.05 28.89
N PHE A 541 -18.84 -13.75 27.90
CA PHE A 541 -19.16 -14.70 26.83
C PHE A 541 -18.00 -14.82 25.83
N ALA A 542 -17.30 -13.72 25.50
CA ALA A 542 -16.12 -13.76 24.64
C ALA A 542 -15.00 -14.62 25.27
N HIS A 543 -14.70 -14.44 26.55
CA HIS A 543 -13.79 -15.33 27.28
C HIS A 543 -14.27 -16.79 27.38
N LEU A 544 -15.57 -17.08 27.31
CA LEU A 544 -16.04 -18.46 27.19
C LEU A 544 -15.78 -19.06 25.79
N ASN A 545 -15.70 -18.24 24.74
CA ASN A 545 -15.42 -18.68 23.38
C ASN A 545 -13.99 -19.27 23.24
N GLU A 546 -13.01 -18.72 23.96
CA GLU A 546 -11.63 -19.25 24.06
C GLU A 546 -11.59 -20.73 24.50
N TYR A 547 -12.53 -21.14 25.37
CA TYR A 547 -12.68 -22.53 25.80
C TYR A 547 -13.46 -23.42 24.79
N GLY A 548 -13.75 -22.89 23.60
CA GLY A 548 -14.54 -23.55 22.55
C GLY A 548 -16.05 -23.55 22.83
N ALA A 549 -16.61 -22.43 23.29
CA ALA A 549 -18.05 -22.27 23.49
C ALA A 549 -18.75 -21.74 22.23
N GLU A 550 -19.60 -22.54 21.58
CA GLU A 550 -20.49 -22.02 20.54
C GLU A 550 -21.61 -21.18 21.17
N ILE A 551 -21.56 -19.86 20.98
CA ILE A 551 -22.55 -18.90 21.48
C ILE A 551 -23.46 -18.48 20.32
N LYS A 552 -24.78 -18.49 20.53
CA LYS A 552 -25.79 -18.10 19.54
C LYS A 552 -26.84 -17.21 20.18
N PHE A 553 -26.85 -15.95 19.79
CA PHE A 553 -27.83 -14.96 20.22
C PHE A 553 -29.13 -15.06 19.40
N ASN A 554 -30.18 -14.44 19.93
CA ASN A 554 -31.49 -14.25 19.30
C ASN A 554 -32.19 -13.11 20.04
N GLY A 555 -31.80 -11.87 19.72
CA GLY A 555 -32.17 -10.67 20.46
C GLY A 555 -31.76 -10.77 21.93
N ASN A 556 -32.65 -10.43 22.86
CA ASN A 556 -32.40 -10.50 24.32
C ASN A 556 -32.32 -11.95 24.89
N SER A 557 -31.94 -12.95 24.09
CA SER A 557 -31.77 -14.34 24.53
C SER A 557 -30.53 -14.98 23.89
N CYS A 558 -29.91 -15.97 24.54
CA CYS A 558 -28.80 -16.72 23.94
C CYS A 558 -28.83 -18.21 24.28
N LYS A 559 -28.09 -18.99 23.50
CA LYS A 559 -27.73 -20.39 23.76
C LYS A 559 -26.21 -20.53 23.72
N ILE A 560 -25.65 -21.25 24.68
CA ILE A 560 -24.21 -21.52 24.76
C ILE A 560 -24.01 -23.03 24.80
N ASN A 561 -23.23 -23.57 23.86
CA ASN A 561 -22.80 -24.97 23.87
C ASN A 561 -21.28 -25.02 24.11
N LEU A 562 -20.87 -25.45 25.31
CA LEU A 562 -19.45 -25.54 25.67
C LEU A 562 -19.06 -27.00 25.88
N LYS A 563 -17.92 -27.41 25.32
CA LYS A 563 -17.38 -28.77 25.43
C LYS A 563 -16.09 -28.78 26.25
N ILE A 564 -16.11 -29.46 27.39
CA ILE A 564 -14.93 -29.58 28.25
C ILE A 564 -13.98 -30.62 27.66
N TYR A 565 -12.93 -30.17 27.00
CA TYR A 565 -11.73 -30.97 26.79
C TYR A 565 -11.02 -31.14 28.15
N GLY A 566 -10.67 -32.38 28.47
CA GLY A 566 -10.19 -32.70 29.82
C GLY A 566 -8.67 -32.71 29.88
N GLU A 567 -8.13 -31.90 30.80
CA GLU A 567 -6.94 -32.30 31.54
C GLU A 567 -7.25 -33.55 32.39
N ASN A 568 -6.21 -34.34 32.71
CA ASN A 568 -6.30 -35.53 33.56
C ASN A 568 -5.85 -35.22 34.99
#